data_AF-U3GB04-F1
#
_entry.id   AF-U3GB04-F1
#
_cell.length_a   1.000
_cell.length_b   1.000
_cell.length_c   1.000
_cell.angle_alpha   90.00
_cell.angle_beta   90.00
_cell.angle_gamma   90.00
#
_symmetry.space_group_name_H-M   'P 1'
#
loop_
_entity.id
_entity.type
_entity.pdbx_description
1 polymer ?
#
loop_
_entity_poly.entity_id
_entity_poly.type
_entity_poly.pdbx_seq_one_letter_code
_entity_poly.pdbx_strand_id
1 'polypeptide(L)'
;MSSRIAMPLEAQASALVSFLAEAKHSLPLETALEICNSMRVAKEPPARFLKAALAGRNIEVKHTSCLKAVALMDGFDGHVSRPKPTWVVAQYAFDAPAITPKVKRHRKSTDATADLCNRLTENLADAKESPYAQVVR
;
A
#
# COMPACT_ATOMS: atom_id res chain seq x y z
N MET A 1 -5.61 9.79 -11.69
CA MET A 1 -4.17 10.04 -11.46
C MET A 1 -3.94 10.06 -9.96
N SER A 2 -3.24 9.05 -9.43
CA SER A 2 -3.07 8.88 -7.98
C SER A 2 -2.04 9.90 -7.50
N SER A 3 -2.49 10.93 -6.80
CA SER A 3 -1.63 11.83 -6.02
C SER A 3 -1.00 10.98 -4.90
N ARG A 4 0.11 10.32 -5.22
CA ARG A 4 0.93 9.62 -4.22
C ARG A 4 1.64 10.72 -3.44
N ILE A 5 1.40 10.76 -2.14
CA ILE A 5 2.16 11.61 -1.21
C ILE A 5 3.57 11.02 -1.19
N ALA A 6 4.37 11.36 -2.19
CA ALA A 6 5.77 11.00 -2.24
C ALA A 6 6.45 11.70 -1.06
N MET A 7 7.34 11.00 -0.36
CA MET A 7 8.07 11.59 0.76
C MET A 7 8.75 12.91 0.36
N PRO A 8 9.04 13.82 1.30
CA PRO A 8 9.87 14.99 1.03
C PRO A 8 11.14 14.59 0.27
N LEU A 9 11.59 15.40 -0.68
CA LEU A 9 12.64 15.02 -1.63
C LEU A 9 13.97 14.67 -0.91
N GLU A 10 14.28 15.36 0.17
CA GLU A 10 15.42 15.05 1.05
C GLU A 10 15.30 13.67 1.71
N ALA A 11 14.09 13.30 2.15
CA ALA A 11 13.83 12.01 2.77
C ALA A 11 13.91 10.86 1.73
N GLN A 12 13.52 11.12 0.47
CA GLN A 12 13.73 10.18 -0.64
C GLN A 12 15.22 9.96 -0.91
N ALA A 13 16.00 11.04 -0.99
CA ALA A 13 17.44 10.97 -1.23
C ALA A 13 18.16 10.24 -0.09
N SER A 14 17.81 10.54 1.16
CA SER A 14 18.36 9.84 2.34
C SER A 14 18.03 8.33 2.32
N ALA A 15 16.79 7.96 1.96
CA ALA A 15 16.38 6.57 1.82
C ALA A 15 17.16 5.85 0.70
N LEU A 16 17.39 6.52 -0.44
CA LEU A 16 18.18 5.97 -1.55
C LEU A 16 19.65 5.75 -1.16
N VAL A 17 20.25 6.72 -0.46
CA VAL A 17 21.63 6.60 0.05
C VAL A 17 21.74 5.43 1.03
N SER A 18 20.79 5.32 1.97
CA SER A 18 20.77 4.22 2.95
C SER A 18 20.63 2.86 2.27
N PHE A 19 19.73 2.75 1.28
CA PHE A 19 19.54 1.53 0.50
C PHE A 19 20.81 1.12 -0.27
N LEU A 20 21.51 2.07 -0.87
CA LEU A 20 22.76 1.79 -1.58
C LEU A 20 23.90 1.44 -0.62
N ALA A 21 23.95 2.07 0.56
CA ALA A 21 24.92 1.75 1.59
C ALA A 21 24.80 0.31 2.09
N GLU A 22 23.57 -0.20 2.28
CA GLU A 22 23.31 -1.61 2.60
C GLU A 22 23.84 -2.56 1.51
N ALA A 23 23.77 -2.14 0.25
CA ALA A 23 24.30 -2.87 -0.89
C ALA A 23 25.81 -2.65 -1.13
N LYS A 24 26.53 -1.99 -0.19
CA LYS A 24 27.95 -1.62 -0.28
C LYS A 24 28.29 -0.66 -1.43
N HIS A 25 27.31 0.11 -1.90
CA HIS A 25 27.51 1.20 -2.85
C HIS A 25 27.51 2.54 -2.12
N SER A 26 28.38 3.45 -2.54
CA SER A 26 28.42 4.81 -2.03
C SER A 26 27.83 5.77 -3.05
N LEU A 27 26.86 6.59 -2.62
CA LEU A 27 26.27 7.64 -3.42
C LEU A 27 26.21 8.92 -2.57
N PRO A 28 26.80 10.05 -3.01
CA PRO A 28 26.67 11.32 -2.32
C PRO A 28 25.20 11.76 -2.24
N LEU A 29 24.82 12.41 -1.12
CA LEU A 29 23.45 12.88 -0.91
C LEU A 29 23.00 13.88 -1.99
N GLU A 30 23.88 14.80 -2.40
CA GLU A 30 23.61 15.77 -3.47
C GLU A 30 23.25 15.08 -4.79
N THR A 31 24.00 14.04 -5.15
CA THR A 31 23.71 13.21 -6.31
C THR A 31 22.37 12.48 -6.17
N ALA A 32 22.05 11.96 -4.98
CA ALA A 32 20.76 11.31 -4.75
C ALA A 32 19.59 12.30 -4.91
N LEU A 33 19.74 13.55 -4.46
CA LEU A 33 18.76 14.62 -4.64
C LEU A 33 18.52 14.92 -6.13
N GLU A 34 19.59 15.04 -6.92
CA GLU A 34 19.50 15.25 -8.37
C GLU A 34 18.71 14.12 -9.04
N ILE A 35 19.05 12.86 -8.74
CA ILE A 35 18.37 11.68 -9.31
C ILE A 35 16.90 11.67 -8.91
N CYS A 36 16.58 11.91 -7.64
CA CYS A 36 15.20 11.99 -7.15
C CYS A 36 14.42 13.12 -7.84
N ASN A 37 15.04 14.28 -8.08
CA ASN A 37 14.40 15.39 -8.77
C ASN A 37 14.16 15.09 -10.25
N SER A 38 15.17 14.57 -10.96
CA SER A 38 15.05 14.20 -12.38
C SER A 38 14.00 13.10 -12.60
N MET A 39 13.88 12.16 -11.66
CA MET A 39 12.90 11.08 -11.72
C MET A 39 11.44 11.57 -11.61
N ARG A 40 11.18 12.72 -10.97
CA ARG A 40 9.83 13.33 -10.92
C ARG A 40 9.39 13.92 -12.26
N VAL A 41 10.36 14.35 -13.07
CA VAL A 41 10.12 15.00 -14.37
C VAL A 41 10.23 13.99 -15.54
N ALA A 42 10.91 12.87 -15.31
CA ALA A 42 11.08 11.83 -16.30
C ALA A 42 9.73 11.22 -16.74
N LYS A 43 9.58 11.02 -18.05
CA LYS A 43 8.44 10.29 -18.63
C LYS A 43 8.52 8.79 -18.44
N GLU A 44 9.71 8.28 -18.10
CA GLU A 44 9.97 6.86 -17.94
C GLU A 44 9.53 6.33 -16.58
N PRO A 45 9.26 5.01 -16.45
CA PRO A 45 8.99 4.39 -15.16
C PRO A 45 10.14 4.63 -14.17
N PRO A 46 9.86 5.02 -12.91
CA PRO A 46 10.88 5.43 -11.93
C PRO A 46 12.01 4.41 -11.74
N ALA A 47 11.68 3.12 -11.69
CA ALA A 47 12.68 2.07 -11.48
C ALA A 47 13.59 1.82 -12.69
N ARG A 48 13.11 2.10 -13.92
CA ARG A 48 13.94 2.04 -15.14
C ARG A 48 14.87 3.24 -15.19
N PHE A 49 14.35 4.43 -14.92
CA PHE A 49 15.14 5.66 -14.82
C PHE A 49 16.25 5.52 -13.77
N LEU A 50 15.91 5.06 -12.57
CA LEU A 50 16.87 4.83 -11.49
C LEU A 50 17.97 3.84 -11.90
N LYS A 51 17.62 2.75 -12.58
CA LYS A 51 18.60 1.79 -13.07
C LYS A 51 19.58 2.44 -14.07
N ALA A 52 19.07 3.23 -15.02
CA ALA A 52 19.90 3.91 -16.00
C ALA A 52 20.82 4.97 -15.34
N ALA A 53 20.26 5.76 -14.42
CA ALA A 53 21.01 6.78 -13.68
C ALA A 53 22.14 6.18 -12.82
N LEU A 54 21.88 5.05 -12.16
CA LEU A 54 22.90 4.34 -11.38
C LEU A 54 23.95 3.65 -12.27
N ALA A 55 23.54 3.07 -13.40
CA ALA A 55 24.46 2.47 -14.36
C ALA A 55 25.44 3.51 -14.94
N GLY A 56 24.98 4.73 -15.21
CA GLY A 56 25.85 5.84 -15.64
C GLY A 56 26.90 6.27 -14.61
N ARG A 57 26.81 5.79 -13.36
CA ARG A 57 27.72 6.08 -12.25
C ARG A 57 28.50 4.84 -11.78
N ASN A 58 28.58 3.80 -12.60
CA ASN A 58 29.22 2.51 -12.29
C ASN A 58 28.59 1.76 -11.10
N ILE A 59 27.31 2.00 -10.80
CA ILE A 59 26.56 1.28 -9.75
C ILE A 59 25.59 0.33 -10.44
N GLU A 60 26.01 -0.93 -10.58
CA GLU A 60 25.18 -1.96 -11.22
C GLU A 60 24.16 -2.55 -10.24
N VAL A 61 22.90 -2.17 -10.42
CA VAL A 61 21.79 -2.63 -9.58
C VAL A 61 20.77 -3.39 -10.43
N LYS A 62 20.33 -4.55 -9.92
CA LYS A 62 19.26 -5.33 -10.56
C LYS A 62 17.95 -4.52 -10.57
N HIS A 63 17.16 -4.64 -11.63
CA HIS A 63 15.88 -3.92 -11.74
C HIS A 63 14.95 -4.18 -10.54
N THR A 64 14.93 -5.40 -10.01
CA THR A 64 14.14 -5.76 -8.82
C THR A 64 14.56 -4.99 -7.57
N SER A 65 15.84 -4.65 -7.45
CA SER A 65 16.37 -3.84 -6.35
C SER A 65 16.02 -2.36 -6.54
N CYS A 66 16.02 -1.85 -7.78
CA CYS A 66 15.50 -0.51 -8.08
C CYS A 66 14.02 -0.35 -7.74
N LEU A 67 13.20 -1.39 -7.97
CA LEU A 67 11.78 -1.37 -7.58
C LEU A 67 11.61 -1.27 -6.05
N LYS A 68 12.46 -1.95 -5.28
CA LYS A 68 12.48 -1.84 -3.81
C LYS A 68 12.93 -0.45 -3.35
N ALA A 69 13.97 0.09 -3.96
CA ALA A 69 14.44 1.44 -3.66
C ALA A 69 13.36 2.49 -3.93
N VAL A 70 12.65 2.39 -5.06
CA VAL A 70 11.52 3.28 -5.36
C VAL A 70 10.39 3.12 -4.34
N ALA A 71 10.07 1.88 -3.94
CA ALA A 71 9.09 1.64 -2.89
C ALA A 71 9.50 2.29 -1.55
N LEU A 72 10.78 2.21 -1.17
CA LEU A 72 11.32 2.89 0.02
C LEU A 72 11.21 4.41 -0.07
N MET A 73 11.57 4.99 -1.22
CA MET A 73 11.44 6.44 -1.47
C MET A 73 9.97 6.90 -1.43
N ASP A 74 9.04 6.03 -1.82
CA ASP A 74 7.60 6.29 -1.72
C ASP A 74 7.03 6.05 -0.30
N GLY A 75 7.87 5.65 0.67
CA GLY A 75 7.47 5.42 2.06
C GLY A 75 6.93 4.02 2.37
N PHE A 76 7.23 3.03 1.52
CA PHE A 76 6.89 1.62 1.76
C PHE A 76 8.10 0.85 2.33
N ASP A 77 7.86 -0.10 3.24
CA ASP A 77 8.89 -0.90 3.96
C ASP A 77 9.69 -1.89 3.07
N GLY A 78 10.34 -1.43 1.98
CA GLY A 78 11.35 -2.22 1.25
C GLY A 78 10.85 -3.43 0.47
N HIS A 79 9.61 -3.85 0.69
CA HIS A 79 8.92 -4.84 -0.12
C HIS A 79 8.12 -4.13 -1.20
N VAL A 80 8.15 -4.68 -2.43
CA VAL A 80 7.13 -4.48 -3.47
C VAL A 80 5.82 -4.98 -2.88
N SER A 81 5.26 -4.19 -1.99
CA SER A 81 4.13 -4.57 -1.18
C SER A 81 2.97 -4.48 -2.14
N ARG A 82 2.53 -5.64 -2.67
CA ARG A 82 1.10 -5.83 -2.86
C ARG A 82 0.44 -5.23 -1.62
N PRO A 83 -0.54 -4.32 -1.76
CA PRO A 83 -1.17 -3.70 -0.60
C PRO A 83 -1.44 -4.79 0.43
N LYS A 84 -0.96 -4.60 1.68
CA LYS A 84 -1.16 -5.58 2.76
C LYS A 84 -2.59 -6.11 2.65
N PRO A 85 -2.84 -7.43 2.62
CA PRO A 85 -4.17 -7.95 2.35
C PRO A 85 -5.15 -7.34 3.35
N THR A 86 -5.97 -6.41 2.86
CA THR A 86 -7.00 -5.76 3.66
C THR A 86 -8.27 -6.57 3.48
N TRP A 87 -8.81 -7.04 4.59
CA TRP A 87 -10.07 -7.75 4.62
C TRP A 87 -11.19 -6.72 4.74
N VAL A 88 -12.17 -6.82 3.85
CA VAL A 88 -13.28 -5.87 3.75
C VAL A 88 -14.56 -6.61 4.13
N VAL A 89 -15.22 -6.18 5.21
CA VAL A 89 -16.51 -6.74 5.63
C VAL A 89 -17.59 -5.68 5.38
N ALA A 90 -18.43 -5.90 4.36
CA ALA A 90 -19.56 -5.03 4.07
C ALA A 90 -20.61 -5.11 5.20
N GLN A 91 -21.11 -3.97 5.66
CA GLN A 91 -22.16 -3.88 6.67
C GLN A 91 -23.48 -3.51 6.00
N TYR A 92 -24.44 -4.43 5.90
CA TYR A 92 -25.79 -4.12 5.45
C TYR A 92 -26.63 -3.75 6.69
N ALA A 93 -27.13 -2.51 6.74
CA ALA A 93 -28.15 -2.14 7.71
C ALA A 93 -29.51 -2.53 7.13
N PHE A 94 -30.24 -3.42 7.80
CA PHE A 94 -31.53 -3.91 7.32
C PHE A 94 -32.60 -2.81 7.28
N ASP A 95 -32.45 -1.75 8.09
CA ASP A 95 -33.43 -0.68 8.25
C ASP A 95 -33.42 0.39 7.15
N ALA A 96 -32.52 0.30 6.17
CA ALA A 96 -32.55 1.24 5.06
C ALA A 96 -31.90 0.64 3.79
N PRO A 97 -32.69 0.09 2.85
CA PRO A 97 -32.18 -0.45 1.58
C PRO A 97 -31.49 0.61 0.70
N ALA A 98 -31.58 1.90 1.06
CA ALA A 98 -30.90 3.01 0.40
C ALA A 98 -29.58 3.46 1.08
N ILE A 99 -29.23 2.93 2.25
CA ILE A 99 -27.98 3.31 2.94
C ILE A 99 -26.86 2.39 2.46
N THR A 100 -25.89 3.00 1.79
CA THR A 100 -24.69 2.32 1.29
C THR A 100 -23.99 1.59 2.44
N PRO A 101 -23.59 0.31 2.26
CA PRO A 101 -23.02 -0.47 3.35
C PRO A 101 -21.78 0.22 3.93
N LYS A 102 -21.73 0.40 5.25
CA LYS A 102 -20.55 0.97 5.92
C LYS A 102 -19.43 -0.06 5.87
N VAL A 103 -18.38 0.27 5.12
CA VAL A 103 -17.25 -0.64 4.90
C VAL A 103 -16.27 -0.55 6.07
N LYS A 104 -16.11 -1.63 6.84
CA LYS A 104 -15.08 -1.74 7.88
C LYS A 104 -13.89 -2.54 7.32
N ARG A 105 -12.69 -1.96 7.42
CA ARG A 105 -11.45 -2.54 6.89
C ARG A 105 -10.58 -3.04 8.04
N HIS A 106 -10.17 -4.29 7.94
CA HIS A 106 -9.32 -4.94 8.94
C HIS A 106 -7.94 -5.24 8.37
N ARG A 107 -6.91 -5.06 9.22
CA ARG A 107 -5.49 -5.31 8.86
C ARG A 107 -5.03 -6.73 9.21
N LYS A 108 -5.77 -7.44 10.07
CA LYS A 108 -5.51 -8.83 10.48
C LYS A 108 -6.69 -9.70 10.07
N SER A 109 -6.41 -10.93 9.65
CA SER A 109 -7.46 -11.90 9.26
C SER A 109 -8.31 -12.33 10.45
N THR A 110 -7.70 -12.54 11.62
CA THR A 110 -8.39 -12.89 12.87
C THR A 110 -9.49 -11.91 13.24
N ASP A 111 -9.17 -10.61 13.12
CA ASP A 111 -10.09 -9.53 13.50
C ASP A 111 -11.24 -9.44 12.48
N ALA A 112 -10.96 -9.70 11.20
CA ALA A 112 -11.98 -9.76 10.16
C ALA A 112 -12.92 -10.97 10.34
N THR A 113 -12.38 -12.14 10.70
CA THR A 113 -13.17 -13.34 10.96
C THR A 113 -14.04 -13.17 12.20
N ALA A 114 -13.51 -12.58 13.28
CA ALA A 114 -14.29 -12.28 14.48
C ALA A 114 -15.42 -11.28 14.19
N ASP A 115 -15.15 -10.20 13.44
CA ASP A 115 -16.15 -9.21 13.04
C ASP A 115 -17.23 -9.84 12.13
N LEU A 116 -16.87 -10.80 11.27
CA LEU A 116 -17.82 -11.57 10.46
C LEU A 116 -18.69 -12.51 11.32
N CYS A 117 -18.09 -13.29 12.22
CA CYS A 117 -18.82 -14.22 13.09
C CYS A 117 -19.79 -13.49 14.02
N ASN A 118 -19.37 -12.36 14.61
CA ASN A 118 -20.23 -11.52 15.44
C ASN A 118 -21.43 -11.00 14.63
N ARG A 119 -21.20 -10.51 13.41
CA ARG A 119 -22.28 -10.01 12.52
C ARG A 119 -23.25 -11.10 12.08
N LEU A 120 -22.76 -12.29 11.74
CA LEU A 120 -23.64 -13.41 11.42
C LEU A 120 -24.54 -13.74 12.61
N THR A 121 -24.00 -13.66 13.83
CA THR A 121 -24.76 -13.89 15.07
C THR A 121 -25.79 -12.79 15.32
N GLU A 122 -25.43 -11.51 15.12
CA GLU A 122 -26.35 -10.37 15.21
C GLU A 122 -27.49 -10.49 14.19
N ASN A 123 -27.20 -10.73 12.91
CA ASN A 123 -28.21 -10.93 11.87
C ASN A 123 -29.12 -12.14 12.15
N LEU A 124 -28.59 -13.21 12.74
CA LEU A 124 -29.38 -14.39 13.14
C LEU A 124 -30.25 -14.13 14.37
N ALA A 125 -29.81 -13.29 15.31
CA ALA A 125 -30.59 -12.87 16.46
C ALA A 125 -31.74 -11.94 16.03
N ASP A 126 -31.43 -10.94 15.21
CA ASP A 126 -32.43 -10.00 14.64
C ASP A 126 -33.45 -10.73 13.74
N ALA A 127 -33.03 -11.77 13.01
CA ALA A 127 -33.93 -12.60 12.22
C ALA A 127 -34.93 -13.40 13.07
N LYS A 128 -34.62 -13.73 14.33
CA LYS A 128 -35.56 -14.40 15.26
C LYS A 128 -36.56 -13.43 15.88
N GLU A 129 -36.21 -12.15 15.98
CA GLU A 129 -37.08 -11.09 16.50
C GLU A 129 -37.89 -10.39 15.39
N SER A 130 -37.57 -10.65 14.12
CA SER A 130 -38.30 -10.10 12.97
C SER A 130 -39.73 -10.68 12.87
N PRO A 131 -40.77 -9.84 12.75
CA PRO A 131 -42.16 -10.29 12.56
C PRO A 131 -42.39 -11.05 11.24
N TYR A 132 -41.38 -11.13 10.36
CA TYR A 132 -41.42 -11.86 9.09
C TYR A 132 -40.77 -13.26 9.15
N ALA A 133 -40.28 -13.69 10.32
CA ALA A 133 -39.60 -14.98 10.50
C ALA A 133 -40.50 -16.22 10.28
N GLN A 134 -41.82 -16.04 10.07
CA GLN A 134 -42.77 -17.14 9.87
C GLN A 134 -42.96 -17.57 8.40
N VAL A 135 -42.28 -16.98 7.42
CA VAL A 135 -42.55 -17.26 5.99
C VAL A 135 -41.44 -18.10 5.34
N VAL A 136 -40.97 -19.17 6.01
CA VAL A 136 -40.35 -20.30 5.29
C VAL A 136 -40.63 -21.58 6.10
N ARG A 137 -41.67 -22.32 5.70
CA ARG A 137 -41.77 -23.77 5.95
C ARG A 137 -41.50 -24.49 4.64
#